data_AF-A0AB37G8F5-F1
#
_entry.id   AF-A0AB37G8F5-F1
#
_cell.length_a   1.000
_cell.length_b   1.000
_cell.length_c   1.000
_cell.angle_alpha   90.00
_cell.angle_beta   90.00
_cell.angle_gamma   90.00
#
_symmetry.space_group_name_H-M   'P 1'
#
loop_
_entity.id
_entity.type
_entity.pdbx_description
1 polymer ?
#
loop_
_entity_poly.entity_id
_entity_poly.type
_entity_poly.pdbx_seq_one_letter_code
_entity_poly.pdbx_strand_id
1 'polypeptide(L)'
;MNREAFTADEAMAQQQRIAWSRVILESYAKNNVMLVQHHLRHNTIKEHTIIESSKEISLERVLYVTPNYIQSEGGLYDFKQLEEIKQLGKGEIALLLPKSLQNDASVYQAYFEDMVGKLLADGEKSISLYSNVYYISDEKRWFIYNHTPINYEQFLQAPLIVVLSPESFEETSYFWENALPDFVFFKDKEMLEQLLEKYNLRNTIGSLLSSRQQYNTLRKNVQLEILMTLSPTILGIFTSILLFNTMNLLYFETFKREIAIKRIAGMRFIELHGSYLGEQVGSALVGMGLAMFMTKSVIVSLGVVVALLINNWMLLNKQAKKAEKIQLSVLNGR
;
A
#
# COMPACT_ATOMS: atom_id res chain seq x y z
N MET A 1 -2.03 -2.85 45.79
CA MET A 1 -1.71 -1.92 44.68
C MET A 1 -2.05 -0.53 45.18
N ASN A 2 -1.07 0.38 45.26
CA ASN A 2 -1.21 1.62 46.02
C ASN A 2 -1.89 2.71 45.18
N ARG A 3 -3.09 3.16 45.61
CA ARG A 3 -3.94 4.12 44.87
C ARG A 3 -3.23 5.46 44.64
N GLU A 4 -2.35 5.86 45.56
CA GLU A 4 -1.57 7.10 45.49
C GLU A 4 -0.48 7.07 44.41
N ALA A 5 0.14 5.91 44.18
CA ALA A 5 1.12 5.74 43.11
C ALA A 5 0.46 5.84 41.73
N PHE A 6 -0.73 5.23 41.59
CA PHE A 6 -1.52 5.30 40.37
C PHE A 6 -1.97 6.74 40.04
N THR A 7 -2.42 7.52 41.04
CA THR A 7 -2.80 8.91 40.84
C THR A 7 -1.63 9.83 40.50
N ALA A 8 -0.43 9.53 41.02
CA ALA A 8 0.78 10.28 40.69
C ALA A 8 1.21 10.04 39.24
N ASP A 9 1.14 8.78 38.78
CA ASP A 9 1.46 8.41 37.39
C ASP A 9 0.48 9.05 36.39
N GLU A 10 -0.82 9.08 36.70
CA GLU A 10 -1.84 9.74 35.86
C GLU A 10 -1.61 11.25 35.76
N ALA A 11 -1.29 11.92 36.87
CA ALA A 11 -1.02 13.36 36.89
C ALA A 11 0.23 13.72 36.07
N MET A 12 1.30 12.91 36.19
CA MET A 12 2.50 13.08 35.36
C MET A 12 2.21 12.88 33.87
N ALA A 13 1.44 11.85 33.52
CA ALA A 13 1.05 11.59 32.13
C ALA A 13 0.21 12.73 31.55
N GLN A 14 -0.72 13.29 32.33
CA GLN A 14 -1.51 14.46 31.93
C GLN A 14 -0.62 15.69 31.71
N GLN A 15 0.33 15.95 32.61
CA GLN A 15 1.28 17.06 32.47
C GLN A 15 2.12 16.92 31.19
N GLN A 16 2.54 15.70 30.84
CA GLN A 16 3.26 15.42 29.60
C GLN A 16 2.39 15.65 28.35
N ARG A 17 1.11 15.26 28.38
CA ARG A 17 0.17 15.52 27.27
C ARG A 17 -0.09 17.01 27.05
N ILE A 18 -0.24 17.78 28.13
CA ILE A 18 -0.37 19.25 28.06
C ILE A 18 0.93 19.88 27.53
N ALA A 19 2.10 19.39 27.95
CA ALA A 19 3.37 19.84 27.41
C ALA A 19 3.48 19.54 25.91
N TRP A 20 3.02 18.37 25.47
CA TRP A 20 3.00 17.97 24.07
C TRP A 20 2.08 18.85 23.22
N SER A 21 0.88 19.17 23.69
CA SER A 21 -0.03 20.08 22.98
C SER A 21 0.60 21.46 22.78
N ARG A 22 1.33 21.98 23.78
CA ARG A 22 2.06 23.25 23.67
C ARG A 22 3.17 23.22 22.62
N VAL A 23 3.90 22.12 22.50
CA VAL A 23 4.90 21.94 21.43
C VAL A 23 4.24 22.03 20.06
N ILE A 24 3.07 21.38 19.88
CA ILE A 24 2.32 21.42 18.63
C ILE A 24 1.86 22.86 18.35
N LEU A 25 1.25 23.55 19.31
CA LEU A 25 0.72 24.90 19.14
C LEU A 25 1.82 25.90 18.78
N GLU A 26 2.93 25.93 19.51
CA GLU A 26 4.04 26.85 19.21
C GLU A 26 4.72 26.52 17.87
N SER A 27 4.77 25.25 17.50
CA SER A 27 5.27 24.84 16.18
C SER A 27 4.31 25.22 15.06
N TYR A 28 3.00 25.15 15.31
CA TYR A 28 1.96 25.48 14.34
C TYR A 28 1.98 26.97 14.01
N ALA A 29 2.07 27.82 15.03
CA ALA A 29 2.18 29.27 14.89
C ALA A 29 3.38 29.72 14.03
N LYS A 30 4.45 28.91 13.98
CA LYS A 30 5.63 29.17 13.12
C LYS A 30 5.61 28.39 11.79
N ASN A 31 4.48 27.80 11.42
CA ASN A 31 4.34 26.94 10.23
C ASN A 31 5.35 25.76 10.20
N ASN A 32 5.75 25.28 11.37
CA ASN A 32 6.78 24.24 11.51
C ASN A 32 6.18 22.83 11.69
N VAL A 33 4.90 22.69 12.03
CA VAL A 33 4.26 21.39 12.22
C VAL A 33 3.03 21.23 11.32
N MET A 34 2.78 20.00 10.90
CA MET A 34 1.54 19.59 10.25
C MET A 34 1.04 18.27 10.82
N LEU A 35 -0.28 18.11 10.83
CA LEU A 35 -0.93 16.84 11.14
C LEU A 35 -1.39 16.20 9.82
N VAL A 36 -1.16 14.90 9.68
CA VAL A 36 -1.70 14.08 8.59
C VAL A 36 -2.14 12.74 9.15
N GLN A 37 -3.34 12.69 9.73
CA GLN A 37 -3.89 11.48 10.33
C GLN A 37 -4.80 10.76 9.35
N HIS A 38 -4.57 9.45 9.21
CA HIS A 38 -5.30 8.56 8.31
C HIS A 38 -5.64 7.23 8.99
N HIS A 39 -6.64 6.52 8.46
CA HIS A 39 -7.15 5.28 9.07
C HIS A 39 -6.45 3.98 8.61
N LEU A 40 -5.53 4.06 7.63
CA LEU A 40 -4.85 2.87 7.07
C LEU A 40 -4.00 2.04 8.06
N ARG A 41 -3.77 2.52 9.28
CA ARG A 41 -3.09 1.77 10.35
C ARG A 41 -3.97 0.67 10.96
N HIS A 42 -5.28 0.90 11.00
CA HIS A 42 -6.26 0.00 11.59
C HIS A 42 -6.87 -0.82 10.46
N ASN A 43 -6.20 -1.88 10.01
CA ASN A 43 -6.83 -2.74 9.01
C ASN A 43 -6.51 -4.22 9.21
N THR A 44 -7.34 -4.85 10.04
CA THR A 44 -7.86 -6.20 9.76
C THR A 44 -9.37 -6.21 9.50
N ILE A 45 -10.09 -5.09 9.68
CA ILE A 45 -11.53 -4.98 9.43
C ILE A 45 -11.81 -3.61 8.80
N LYS A 46 -12.41 -3.58 7.60
CA LYS A 46 -12.87 -2.34 6.97
C LYS A 46 -13.92 -1.68 7.85
N GLU A 47 -13.56 -0.59 8.51
CA GLU A 47 -14.50 0.15 9.35
C GLU A 47 -15.32 1.09 8.48
N HIS A 48 -16.61 0.79 8.41
CA HIS A 48 -17.61 1.60 7.74
C HIS A 48 -18.54 2.19 8.79
N THR A 49 -18.78 3.50 8.72
CA THR A 49 -19.83 4.13 9.53
C THR A 49 -21.03 4.40 8.64
N ILE A 50 -22.18 3.85 9.03
CA ILE A 50 -23.46 4.18 8.41
C ILE A 50 -23.93 5.49 9.05
N ILE A 51 -24.08 6.55 8.26
CA ILE A 51 -24.75 7.77 8.69
C ILE A 51 -26.25 7.67 8.41
N GLU A 52 -27.06 8.47 9.10
CA GLU A 52 -28.50 8.63 8.80
C GLU A 52 -28.73 8.78 7.29
N SER A 53 -29.76 8.08 6.77
CA SER A 53 -30.08 7.87 5.34
C SER A 53 -29.37 6.73 4.59
N SER A 54 -28.80 5.72 5.27
CA SER A 54 -28.17 4.52 4.66
C SER A 54 -26.94 4.81 3.79
N LYS A 55 -26.30 5.97 4.00
CA LYS A 55 -25.05 6.33 3.32
C LYS A 55 -23.87 5.87 4.14
N GLU A 56 -22.94 5.20 3.47
CA GLU A 56 -21.75 4.61 4.08
C GLU A 56 -20.56 5.56 3.93
N ILE A 57 -19.95 5.96 5.05
CA ILE A 57 -18.62 6.57 5.04
C ILE A 57 -17.59 5.47 5.19
N SER A 58 -16.77 5.29 4.16
CA SER A 58 -15.52 4.55 4.29
C SER A 58 -14.51 5.42 5.05
N LEU A 59 -14.32 5.14 6.34
CA LEU A 59 -13.39 5.89 7.20
C LEU A 59 -11.94 5.83 6.68
N GLU A 60 -11.59 4.79 5.92
CA GLU A 60 -10.31 4.67 5.20
C GLU A 60 -10.00 5.85 4.27
N ARG A 61 -11.02 6.58 3.81
CA ARG A 61 -10.89 7.73 2.90
C ARG A 61 -10.95 9.07 3.63
N VAL A 62 -11.02 9.07 4.96
CA VAL A 62 -11.04 10.30 5.77
C VAL A 62 -9.62 10.67 6.19
N LEU A 63 -9.29 11.95 6.03
CA LEU A 63 -8.03 12.54 6.50
C LEU A 63 -8.30 13.68 7.47
N TYR A 64 -7.63 13.66 8.62
CA TYR A 64 -7.59 14.80 9.52
C TYR A 64 -6.25 15.49 9.37
N VAL A 65 -6.28 16.78 9.04
CA VAL A 65 -5.07 17.51 8.67
C VAL A 65 -5.08 18.91 9.25
N THR A 66 -3.92 19.55 9.31
CA THR A 66 -3.85 20.99 9.65
C THR A 66 -3.82 21.87 8.40
N PRO A 67 -4.12 23.17 8.51
CA PRO A 67 -3.96 24.12 7.40
C PRO A 67 -2.55 24.11 6.77
N ASN A 68 -1.50 23.90 7.59
CA ASN A 68 -0.11 23.80 7.11
C ASN A 68 0.10 22.65 6.12
N TYR A 69 -0.63 21.53 6.27
CA TYR A 69 -0.61 20.42 5.31
C TYR A 69 -1.26 20.81 3.99
N ILE A 70 -2.42 21.48 4.04
CA ILE A 70 -3.12 21.94 2.83
C ILE A 70 -2.23 22.91 2.04
N GLN A 71 -1.47 23.76 2.74
CA GLN A 71 -0.48 24.64 2.13
C GLN A 71 0.67 23.86 1.48
N SER A 72 1.17 22.79 2.11
CA SER A 72 2.33 22.03 1.58
C SER A 72 1.98 21.12 0.42
N GLU A 73 0.85 20.42 0.46
CA GLU A 73 0.47 19.47 -0.60
C GLU A 73 0.12 20.17 -1.91
N GLY A 74 -0.40 21.40 -1.86
CA GLY A 74 -0.81 22.15 -3.03
C GLY A 74 -2.00 21.50 -3.74
N GLY A 75 -3.17 22.16 -3.70
CA GLY A 75 -4.26 21.81 -4.62
C GLY A 75 -5.66 22.11 -4.13
N LEU A 76 -5.79 23.06 -3.21
CA LEU A 76 -6.76 24.12 -3.45
C LEU A 76 -6.12 25.06 -4.47
N TYR A 77 -6.68 25.10 -5.68
CA TYR A 77 -6.22 25.99 -6.76
C TYR A 77 -6.66 27.44 -6.50
N ASP A 78 -7.54 27.65 -5.53
CA ASP A 78 -8.05 28.94 -5.12
C ASP A 78 -7.28 29.46 -3.90
N PHE A 79 -6.44 30.47 -4.12
CA PHE A 79 -5.69 31.16 -3.07
C PHE A 79 -6.60 31.76 -1.99
N LYS A 80 -7.83 32.15 -2.34
CA LYS A 80 -8.79 32.71 -1.39
C LYS A 80 -9.25 31.65 -0.40
N GLN A 81 -9.62 30.46 -0.90
CA GLN A 81 -10.03 29.33 -0.05
C GLN A 81 -8.90 28.88 0.88
N LEU A 82 -7.67 28.86 0.37
CA LEU A 82 -6.51 28.53 1.21
C LEU A 82 -6.32 29.55 2.34
N GLU A 83 -6.54 30.83 2.07
CA GLU A 83 -6.40 31.88 3.07
C GLU A 83 -7.52 31.83 4.12
N GLU A 84 -8.76 31.55 3.70
CA GLU A 84 -9.89 31.29 4.59
C GLU A 84 -9.61 30.10 5.52
N ILE A 85 -9.01 29.02 5.00
CA ILE A 85 -8.65 27.83 5.78
C ILE A 85 -7.51 28.08 6.79
N LYS A 86 -6.57 28.98 6.46
CA LYS A 86 -5.50 29.36 7.41
C LYS A 86 -6.01 30.21 8.56
N GLN A 87 -7.10 30.94 8.34
CA GLN A 87 -7.68 31.89 9.30
C GLN A 87 -8.88 31.31 10.05
N LEU A 88 -9.05 29.98 10.05
CA LEU A 88 -10.14 29.31 10.78
C LEU A 88 -10.16 29.77 12.23
N GLY A 89 -11.29 30.35 12.64
CA GLY A 89 -11.50 30.89 13.97
C GLY A 89 -11.86 29.83 15.00
N LYS A 90 -12.14 30.28 16.23
CA LYS A 90 -12.57 29.40 17.32
C LYS A 90 -13.90 28.73 16.99
N GLY A 91 -13.96 27.40 17.12
CA GLY A 91 -15.14 26.59 16.80
C GLY A 91 -15.36 26.35 15.30
N GLU A 92 -14.43 26.78 14.45
CA GLU A 92 -14.51 26.58 13.01
C GLU A 92 -13.62 25.43 12.54
N ILE A 93 -14.12 24.64 11.59
CA ILE A 93 -13.36 23.64 10.84
C ILE A 93 -13.57 23.87 9.34
N ALA A 94 -12.70 23.31 8.50
CA ALA A 94 -12.96 23.23 7.07
C ALA A 94 -13.15 21.78 6.64
N LEU A 95 -14.17 21.55 5.81
CA LEU A 95 -14.49 20.25 5.26
C LEU A 95 -14.27 20.29 3.74
N LEU A 96 -13.26 19.59 3.26
CA LEU A 96 -12.95 19.48 1.83
C LEU A 96 -13.53 18.17 1.32
N LEU A 97 -14.56 18.29 0.48
CA LEU A 97 -15.28 17.17 -0.10
C LEU A 97 -14.90 16.96 -1.57
N PRO A 98 -14.80 15.71 -2.03
CA PRO A 98 -14.82 15.40 -3.46
C PRO A 98 -16.03 16.04 -4.14
N LYS A 99 -15.84 16.60 -5.35
CA LYS A 99 -16.94 17.21 -6.13
C LYS A 99 -18.12 16.27 -6.33
N SER A 100 -17.86 14.98 -6.46
CA SER A 100 -18.88 13.93 -6.53
C SER A 100 -19.86 13.89 -5.33
N LEU A 101 -19.46 14.41 -4.17
CA LEU A 101 -20.27 14.43 -2.94
C LEU A 101 -20.99 15.76 -2.70
N GLN A 102 -20.92 16.72 -3.63
CA GLN A 102 -21.48 18.07 -3.45
C GLN A 102 -22.98 18.09 -3.13
N ASN A 103 -23.77 17.20 -3.74
CA ASN A 103 -25.21 17.13 -3.50
C ASN A 103 -25.58 16.68 -2.09
N ASP A 104 -24.63 16.06 -1.39
CA ASP A 104 -24.81 15.46 -0.07
C ASP A 104 -24.02 16.19 1.01
N ALA A 105 -23.45 17.35 0.69
CA ALA A 105 -22.54 18.10 1.55
C ALA A 105 -23.09 18.33 2.96
N SER A 106 -24.39 18.64 3.10
CA SER A 106 -25.04 18.88 4.39
C SER A 106 -25.02 17.65 5.32
N VAL A 107 -25.11 16.45 4.75
CA VAL A 107 -25.08 15.19 5.53
C VAL A 107 -23.67 14.96 6.09
N TYR A 108 -22.65 15.14 5.25
CA TYR A 108 -21.25 15.01 5.66
C TYR A 108 -20.87 16.09 6.67
N GLN A 109 -21.29 17.33 6.43
CA GLN A 109 -21.10 18.46 7.34
C GLN A 109 -21.62 18.15 8.74
N ALA A 110 -22.89 17.78 8.87
CA ALA A 110 -23.50 17.47 10.17
C ALA A 110 -22.77 16.31 10.89
N TYR A 111 -22.39 15.26 10.16
CA TYR A 111 -21.65 14.14 10.72
C TYR A 111 -20.27 14.55 11.26
N PHE A 112 -19.49 15.30 10.48
CA PHE A 112 -18.14 15.70 10.87
C PHE A 112 -18.16 16.74 11.99
N GLU A 113 -19.13 17.66 12.00
CA GLU A 113 -19.29 18.62 13.11
C GLU A 113 -19.56 17.90 14.45
N ASP A 114 -20.48 16.93 14.48
CA ASP A 114 -20.77 16.14 15.69
C ASP A 114 -19.59 15.24 16.10
N MET A 115 -19.01 14.50 15.16
CA MET A 115 -17.91 13.58 15.44
C MET A 115 -16.66 14.31 15.93
N VAL A 116 -16.26 15.40 15.26
CA VAL A 116 -15.10 16.21 15.68
C VAL A 116 -15.41 16.90 17.00
N GLY A 117 -16.64 17.39 17.19
CA GLY A 117 -17.09 18.00 18.44
C GLY A 117 -16.93 17.07 19.64
N LYS A 118 -17.27 15.78 19.50
CA LYS A 118 -17.06 14.73 20.51
C LYS A 118 -15.59 14.40 20.73
N LEU A 119 -14.82 14.31 19.64
CA LEU A 119 -13.40 13.98 19.67
C LEU A 119 -12.57 15.06 20.41
N LEU A 120 -13.01 16.33 20.35
CA LEU A 120 -12.33 17.44 21.02
C LEU A 120 -12.63 17.56 22.52
N ALA A 121 -13.81 17.12 22.97
CA ALA A 121 -14.29 17.30 24.34
C ALA A 121 -14.32 16.01 25.19
N ASP A 122 -13.44 15.06 24.87
CA ASP A 122 -13.28 13.80 25.61
C ASP A 122 -14.57 12.97 25.68
N GLY A 123 -15.32 12.94 24.57
CA GLY A 123 -16.45 12.04 24.32
C GLY A 123 -17.75 12.30 25.10
N GLU A 124 -17.70 12.79 26.34
CA GLU A 124 -18.88 12.97 27.20
C GLU A 124 -19.61 14.31 26.96
N LYS A 125 -18.89 15.31 26.43
CA LYS A 125 -19.44 16.61 26.04
C LYS A 125 -19.09 16.83 24.57
N SER A 126 -20.01 17.41 23.80
CA SER A 126 -19.73 17.82 22.42
C SER A 126 -19.53 19.32 22.39
N ILE A 127 -18.46 19.78 21.72
CA ILE A 127 -18.29 21.18 21.38
C ILE A 127 -19.14 21.46 20.14
N SER A 128 -19.89 22.56 20.13
CA SER A 128 -20.58 23.01 18.92
C SER A 128 -19.55 23.53 17.93
N LEU A 129 -19.50 22.92 16.75
CA LEU A 129 -18.58 23.31 15.68
C LEU A 129 -19.37 23.81 14.48
N TYR A 130 -18.70 24.61 13.66
CA TYR A 130 -19.21 25.05 12.37
C TYR A 130 -18.18 24.75 11.29
N SER A 131 -18.62 24.12 10.19
CA SER A 131 -17.75 23.76 9.09
C SER A 131 -17.99 24.60 7.83
N ASN A 132 -16.90 25.10 7.26
CA ASN A 132 -16.90 25.67 5.92
C ASN A 132 -16.60 24.56 4.91
N VAL A 133 -17.50 24.36 3.94
CA VAL A 133 -17.37 23.29 2.94
C VAL A 133 -16.67 23.80 1.67
N TYR A 134 -15.63 23.08 1.27
CA TYR A 134 -14.87 23.33 0.05
C TYR A 134 -14.85 22.08 -0.83
N TYR A 135 -14.62 22.25 -2.14
CA TYR A 135 -14.65 21.14 -3.09
C TYR A 135 -13.29 20.87 -3.72
N ILE A 136 -12.88 19.60 -3.70
CA ILE A 136 -11.64 19.13 -4.31
C ILE A 136 -11.92 18.26 -5.54
N SER A 137 -10.96 18.17 -6.46
CA SER A 137 -11.08 17.32 -7.65
C SER A 137 -11.15 15.83 -7.29
N ASP A 138 -12.07 15.09 -7.92
CA ASP A 138 -12.20 13.64 -7.78
C ASP A 138 -10.98 12.86 -8.33
N GLU A 139 -10.14 13.51 -9.13
CA GLU A 139 -8.92 12.93 -9.69
C GLU A 139 -7.67 13.19 -8.83
N LYS A 140 -7.75 14.13 -7.88
CA LYS A 140 -6.58 14.53 -7.10
C LYS A 140 -6.19 13.41 -6.14
N ARG A 141 -4.90 13.10 -6.14
CA ARG A 141 -4.25 12.22 -5.16
C ARG A 141 -3.55 13.07 -4.11
N TRP A 142 -3.76 12.72 -2.85
CA TRP A 142 -3.19 13.42 -1.68
C TRP A 142 -2.19 12.52 -0.99
N PHE A 143 -0.99 13.03 -0.72
CA PHE A 143 0.04 12.26 -0.05
C PHE A 143 -0.25 12.18 1.45
N ILE A 144 -0.16 11.00 2.05
CA ILE A 144 -0.61 10.76 3.43
C ILE A 144 0.51 10.44 4.42
N TYR A 145 1.78 10.52 3.99
CA TYR A 145 2.95 10.26 4.85
C TYR A 145 2.85 8.93 5.64
N ASN A 146 2.26 7.91 5.03
CA ASN A 146 1.99 6.65 5.71
C ASN A 146 3.30 5.88 5.97
N HIS A 147 3.57 5.59 7.24
CA HIS A 147 4.73 4.82 7.67
C HIS A 147 4.34 3.47 8.29
N THR A 148 3.10 3.05 8.13
CA THR A 148 2.61 1.79 8.70
C THR A 148 3.19 0.59 7.93
N PRO A 149 3.53 -0.51 8.63
CA PRO A 149 4.11 -1.68 7.98
C PRO A 149 3.07 -2.56 7.26
N ILE A 150 1.77 -2.31 7.47
CA ILE A 150 0.67 -3.16 7.00
C ILE A 150 0.19 -2.73 5.60
N ASN A 151 0.06 -1.43 5.36
CA ASN A 151 -0.39 -0.89 4.09
C ASN A 151 0.66 0.07 3.53
N TYR A 152 1.12 -0.18 2.31
CA TYR A 152 2.12 0.64 1.62
C TYR A 152 1.54 1.83 0.85
N GLU A 153 0.22 2.01 0.83
CA GLU A 153 -0.43 3.15 0.19
C GLU A 153 0.10 4.46 0.75
N GLN A 154 0.61 5.30 -0.15
CA GLN A 154 1.13 6.63 0.16
C GLN A 154 0.20 7.75 -0.31
N PHE A 155 -0.86 7.41 -1.03
CA PHE A 155 -1.76 8.36 -1.63
C PHE A 155 -3.20 7.91 -1.48
N LEU A 156 -4.09 8.86 -1.12
CA LEU A 156 -5.53 8.67 -1.22
C LEU A 156 -6.08 9.47 -2.40
N GLN A 157 -6.92 8.84 -3.20
CA GLN A 157 -7.65 9.51 -4.28
C GLN A 157 -8.94 10.10 -3.75
N ALA A 158 -9.13 11.40 -3.95
CA ALA A 158 -10.32 12.14 -3.54
C ALA A 158 -10.80 11.76 -2.12
N PRO A 159 -9.96 11.95 -1.08
CA PRO A 159 -10.36 11.72 0.30
C PRO A 159 -11.37 12.77 0.77
N LEU A 160 -12.13 12.47 1.83
CA LEU A 160 -12.80 13.50 2.62
C LEU A 160 -11.77 14.07 3.59
N ILE A 161 -11.52 15.37 3.54
CA ILE A 161 -10.49 15.99 4.36
C ILE A 161 -11.14 16.93 5.38
N VAL A 162 -10.90 16.65 6.64
CA VAL A 162 -11.28 17.48 7.78
C VAL A 162 -10.05 18.29 8.19
N VAL A 163 -10.12 19.60 8.02
CA VAL A 163 -9.03 20.51 8.39
C VAL A 163 -9.29 21.05 9.79
N LEU A 164 -8.34 20.76 10.68
CA LEU A 164 -8.33 21.13 12.08
C LEU A 164 -7.19 22.11 12.33
N SER A 165 -7.51 23.37 12.63
CA SER A 165 -6.52 24.34 13.09
C SER A 165 -6.32 24.20 14.60
N PRO A 166 -5.09 24.09 15.11
CA PRO A 166 -4.83 24.16 16.54
C PRO A 166 -5.34 25.45 17.20
N GLU A 167 -5.45 26.55 16.45
CA GLU A 167 -5.96 27.84 16.93
C GLU A 167 -7.49 27.90 17.01
N SER A 168 -8.19 27.00 16.30
CA SER A 168 -9.66 26.92 16.32
C SER A 168 -10.21 26.34 17.62
N PHE A 169 -9.36 25.87 18.51
CA PHE A 169 -9.75 25.19 19.74
C PHE A 169 -9.00 25.77 20.95
N GLU A 170 -9.41 25.37 22.15
CA GLU A 170 -8.69 25.75 23.36
C GLU A 170 -7.25 25.19 23.32
N GLU A 171 -6.31 25.90 23.95
CA GLU A 171 -4.88 25.53 23.99
C GLU A 171 -4.62 24.10 24.52
N THR A 172 -5.60 23.50 25.18
CA THR A 172 -5.55 22.16 25.76
C THR A 172 -6.75 21.32 25.31
N SER A 173 -7.04 21.28 24.00
CA SER A 173 -8.03 20.33 23.50
C SER A 173 -7.53 18.90 23.68
N TYR A 174 -8.42 17.99 24.06
CA TYR A 174 -8.13 16.57 24.23
C TYR A 174 -7.46 15.95 22.99
N PHE A 175 -7.83 16.42 21.80
CA PHE A 175 -7.25 15.97 20.55
C PHE A 175 -5.74 16.23 20.45
N TRP A 176 -5.30 17.47 20.67
CA TRP A 176 -3.88 17.83 20.56
C TRP A 176 -3.03 17.22 21.67
N GLU A 177 -3.61 17.04 22.86
CA GLU A 177 -3.00 16.32 23.97
C GLU A 177 -2.71 14.85 23.64
N ASN A 178 -3.59 14.22 22.85
CA ASN A 178 -3.50 12.81 22.46
C ASN A 178 -3.11 12.62 20.99
N ALA A 179 -2.69 13.69 20.31
CA ALA A 179 -2.30 13.63 18.91
C ALA A 179 -1.12 12.67 18.76
N LEU A 180 -1.34 11.57 18.04
CA LEU A 180 -0.36 10.51 17.93
C LEU A 180 0.89 11.02 17.19
N PRO A 181 2.09 10.84 17.77
CA PRO A 181 3.33 11.31 17.16
C PRO A 181 3.55 10.82 15.72
N ASP A 182 3.04 9.62 15.38
CA ASP A 182 3.18 9.02 14.05
C ASP A 182 2.43 9.78 12.94
N PHE A 183 1.51 10.68 13.29
CA PHE A 183 0.76 11.51 12.34
C PHE A 183 1.15 12.99 12.38
N VAL A 184 2.10 13.36 13.24
CA VAL A 184 2.54 14.75 13.42
C VAL A 184 3.94 14.92 12.85
N PHE A 185 4.08 15.83 11.89
CA PHE A 185 5.29 16.02 11.12
C PHE A 185 5.85 17.43 11.34
N PHE A 186 7.14 17.50 11.68
CA PHE A 186 7.86 18.75 11.88
C PHE A 186 8.83 19.01 10.73
N LYS A 187 8.92 20.26 10.26
CA LYS A 187 9.80 20.65 9.15
C LYS A 187 11.23 20.90 9.63
N ASP A 188 11.37 21.59 10.75
CA ASP A 188 12.64 21.99 11.37
C ASP A 188 12.88 21.19 12.65
N LYS A 189 13.95 20.38 12.60
CA LYS A 189 14.40 19.53 13.70
C LYS A 189 14.96 20.35 14.87
N GLU A 190 15.77 21.37 14.59
CA GLU A 190 16.43 22.16 15.65
C GLU A 190 15.39 22.90 16.48
N MET A 191 14.40 23.48 15.80
CA MET A 191 13.27 24.12 16.48
C MET A 191 12.47 23.12 17.33
N LEU A 192 12.21 21.91 16.82
CA LEU A 192 11.55 20.88 17.61
C LEU A 192 12.38 20.53 18.86
N GLU A 193 13.68 20.30 18.73
CA GLU A 193 14.54 19.98 19.86
C GLU A 193 14.54 21.07 20.94
N GLN A 194 14.59 22.34 20.55
CA GLN A 194 14.47 23.48 21.48
C GLN A 194 13.13 23.50 22.22
N LEU A 195 12.03 23.21 21.53
CA LEU A 195 10.70 23.15 22.15
C LEU A 195 10.58 21.96 23.10
N LEU A 196 11.12 20.80 22.73
CA LEU A 196 11.13 19.62 23.60
C LEU A 196 11.95 19.86 24.87
N GLU A 197 13.05 20.62 24.78
CA GLU A 197 13.82 21.03 25.95
C GLU A 197 13.05 22.05 26.80
N LYS A 198 12.47 23.09 26.18
CA LYS A 198 11.65 24.12 26.85
C LYS A 198 10.53 23.51 27.70
N TYR A 199 9.89 22.44 27.21
CA TYR A 199 8.78 21.77 27.88
C TYR A 199 9.15 20.49 28.65
N ASN A 200 10.45 20.23 28.85
CA ASN A 200 10.95 19.05 29.58
C ASN A 200 10.50 17.69 29.01
N LEU A 201 10.31 17.60 27.69
CA LEU A 201 9.90 16.38 26.99
C LEU A 201 11.06 15.60 26.37
N ARG A 202 12.29 16.15 26.42
CA ARG A 202 13.46 15.52 25.79
C ARG A 202 13.72 14.09 26.27
N ASN A 203 13.49 13.82 27.56
CA ASN A 203 13.71 12.49 28.14
C ASN A 203 12.51 11.55 27.97
N THR A 204 11.36 12.07 27.54
CA THR A 204 10.13 11.30 27.29
C THR A 204 10.07 10.80 25.85
N ILE A 205 10.63 11.56 24.91
CA ILE A 205 10.66 11.20 23.49
C ILE A 205 11.87 10.32 23.21
N GLY A 206 11.61 9.04 22.88
CA GLY A 206 12.67 8.07 22.63
C GLY A 206 13.54 8.41 21.43
N SER A 207 12.95 8.85 20.31
CA SER A 207 13.72 9.24 19.13
C SER A 207 12.95 10.18 18.21
N LEU A 208 13.69 11.01 17.47
CA LEU A 208 13.15 11.81 16.37
C LEU A 208 13.45 11.09 15.06
N LEU A 209 12.39 10.72 14.34
CA LEU A 209 12.50 9.97 13.09
C LEU A 209 12.37 10.91 11.89
N SER A 210 13.29 10.79 10.93
CA SER A 210 13.19 11.54 9.68
C SER A 210 12.19 10.85 8.73
N SER A 211 11.12 11.54 8.33
CA SER A 211 10.16 11.02 7.33
C SER A 211 10.84 10.64 6.01
N ARG A 212 11.90 11.36 5.61
CA ARG A 212 12.69 11.01 4.41
C ARG A 212 13.40 9.67 4.57
N GLN A 213 14.00 9.41 5.74
CA GLN A 213 14.64 8.13 6.01
C GLN A 213 13.60 7.01 6.08
N GLN A 214 12.47 7.23 6.75
CA GLN A 214 11.37 6.28 6.83
C GLN A 214 10.83 5.92 5.44
N TYR A 215 10.55 6.92 4.60
CA TYR A 215 10.13 6.70 3.21
C TYR A 215 11.16 5.92 2.39
N ASN A 216 12.44 6.24 2.52
CA ASN A 216 13.50 5.51 1.82
C ASN A 216 13.63 4.06 2.29
N THR A 217 13.47 3.82 3.59
CA THR A 217 13.44 2.47 4.17
C THR A 217 12.23 1.70 3.65
N LEU A 218 11.04 2.31 3.65
CA LEU A 218 9.82 1.72 3.11
C LEU A 218 10.00 1.33 1.64
N ARG A 219 10.52 2.27 0.82
CA ARG A 219 10.81 2.02 -0.59
C ARG A 219 11.77 0.84 -0.78
N LYS A 220 12.83 0.75 0.03
CA LYS A 220 13.77 -0.38 -0.02
C LYS A 220 13.10 -1.70 0.37
N ASN A 221 12.26 -1.69 1.41
CA ASN A 221 11.53 -2.87 1.85
C ASN A 221 10.59 -3.37 0.76
N VAL A 222 9.82 -2.48 0.12
CA VAL A 222 8.94 -2.82 -1.01
C VAL A 222 9.75 -3.39 -2.19
N GLN A 223 10.91 -2.79 -2.50
CA GLN A 223 11.79 -3.32 -3.56
C GLN A 223 12.32 -4.72 -3.24
N LEU A 224 12.71 -4.96 -1.99
CA LEU A 224 13.16 -6.28 -1.54
C LEU A 224 12.03 -7.30 -1.54
N GLU A 225 10.82 -6.91 -1.11
CA GLU A 225 9.65 -7.77 -1.14
C GLU A 225 9.31 -8.18 -2.57
N ILE A 226 9.25 -7.23 -3.51
CA ILE A 226 9.05 -7.52 -4.94
C ILE A 226 10.13 -8.50 -5.45
N LEU A 227 11.40 -8.26 -5.09
CA LEU A 227 12.49 -9.14 -5.49
C LEU A 227 12.33 -10.56 -4.92
N MET A 228 12.02 -10.67 -3.63
CA MET A 228 11.84 -11.96 -2.95
C MET A 228 10.62 -12.72 -3.47
N THR A 229 9.53 -12.01 -3.81
CA THR A 229 8.33 -12.60 -4.40
C THR A 229 8.56 -13.07 -5.83
N LEU A 230 9.33 -12.33 -6.64
CA LEU A 230 9.62 -12.70 -8.03
C LEU A 230 10.72 -13.77 -8.15
N SER A 231 11.66 -13.84 -7.21
CA SER A 231 12.83 -14.74 -7.29
C SER A 231 12.46 -16.23 -7.46
N PRO A 232 11.51 -16.81 -6.69
CA PRO A 232 11.07 -18.19 -6.90
C PRO A 232 10.42 -18.41 -8.26
N THR A 233 9.70 -17.41 -8.77
CA THR A 233 9.05 -17.48 -10.09
C THR A 233 10.09 -17.54 -11.20
N ILE A 234 11.11 -16.66 -11.15
CA ILE A 234 12.22 -16.65 -12.11
C ILE A 234 12.99 -17.97 -12.05
N LEU A 235 13.35 -18.42 -10.85
CA LEU A 235 14.03 -19.69 -10.64
C LEU A 235 13.20 -20.87 -11.19
N GLY A 236 11.89 -20.88 -10.94
CA GLY A 236 10.96 -21.89 -11.44
C GLY A 236 10.92 -21.95 -12.96
N ILE A 237 10.93 -20.79 -13.64
CA ILE A 237 11.00 -20.72 -15.11
C ILE A 237 12.32 -21.34 -15.62
N PHE A 238 13.47 -20.98 -15.05
CA PHE A 238 14.76 -21.56 -15.45
C PHE A 238 14.82 -23.07 -15.24
N THR A 239 14.40 -23.53 -14.05
CA THR A 239 14.35 -24.96 -13.72
C THR A 239 13.43 -25.71 -14.65
N SER A 240 12.28 -25.15 -15.00
CA SER A 240 11.34 -25.76 -15.96
C SER A 240 11.96 -25.88 -17.35
N ILE A 241 12.54 -24.81 -17.90
CA ILE A 241 13.22 -24.84 -19.21
C ILE A 241 14.33 -25.90 -19.22
N LEU A 242 15.13 -25.95 -18.16
CA LEU A 242 16.20 -26.94 -18.01
C LEU A 242 15.65 -28.37 -17.99
N LEU A 243 14.60 -28.64 -17.20
CA LEU A 243 13.96 -29.96 -17.12
C LEU A 243 13.39 -30.42 -18.46
N PHE A 244 12.67 -29.55 -19.17
CA PHE A 244 12.13 -29.88 -20.50
C PHE A 244 13.24 -30.16 -21.51
N ASN A 245 14.34 -29.40 -21.47
CA ASN A 245 15.49 -29.64 -22.34
C ASN A 245 16.18 -30.98 -22.02
N THR A 246 16.43 -31.26 -20.75
CA THR A 246 17.02 -32.53 -20.29
C THR A 246 16.14 -33.71 -20.67
N MET A 247 14.82 -33.61 -20.50
CA MET A 247 13.89 -34.67 -20.90
C MET A 247 13.86 -34.91 -22.41
N ASN A 248 13.91 -33.84 -23.21
CA ASN A 248 14.01 -34.00 -24.67
C ASN A 248 15.33 -34.69 -25.07
N LEU A 249 16.45 -34.30 -24.45
CA LEU A 249 17.75 -34.91 -24.72
C LEU A 249 17.74 -36.40 -24.36
N LEU A 250 17.24 -36.73 -23.17
CA LEU A 250 17.14 -38.10 -22.69
C LEU A 250 16.27 -38.95 -23.62
N TYR A 251 15.13 -38.41 -24.07
CA TYR A 251 14.25 -39.09 -25.03
C TYR A 251 15.00 -39.48 -26.33
N PHE A 252 15.73 -38.55 -26.95
CA PHE A 252 16.49 -38.87 -28.16
C PHE A 252 17.66 -39.80 -27.92
N GLU A 253 18.29 -39.75 -26.75
CA GLU A 253 19.39 -40.63 -26.38
C GLU A 253 18.90 -42.07 -26.16
N THR A 254 17.86 -42.25 -25.35
CA THR A 254 17.27 -43.56 -25.04
C THR A 254 16.70 -44.24 -26.29
N PHE A 255 15.96 -43.49 -27.13
CA PHE A 255 15.25 -44.06 -28.28
C PHE A 255 15.99 -43.87 -29.62
N LYS A 256 17.27 -43.48 -29.59
CA LYS A 256 18.06 -43.13 -30.79
C LYS A 256 17.94 -44.15 -31.94
N ARG A 257 18.11 -45.44 -31.62
CA ARG A 257 18.11 -46.53 -32.60
C ARG A 257 16.71 -46.75 -33.19
N GLU A 258 15.70 -46.75 -32.33
CA GLU A 258 14.32 -46.97 -32.73
C GLU A 258 13.82 -45.84 -33.63
N ILE A 259 14.09 -44.58 -33.24
CA ILE A 259 13.76 -43.39 -34.04
C ILE A 259 14.44 -43.47 -35.42
N ALA A 260 15.71 -43.89 -35.49
CA ALA A 260 16.43 -44.03 -36.75
C ALA A 260 15.78 -45.07 -37.69
N ILE A 261 15.48 -46.27 -37.18
CA ILE A 261 14.87 -47.36 -37.96
C ILE A 261 13.49 -46.93 -38.48
N LYS A 262 12.64 -46.41 -37.58
CA LYS A 262 11.30 -45.97 -37.90
C LYS A 262 11.29 -44.83 -38.95
N ARG A 263 12.30 -43.95 -38.89
CA ARG A 263 12.46 -42.87 -39.88
C ARG A 263 12.89 -43.38 -41.25
N ILE A 264 13.84 -44.33 -41.32
CA ILE A 264 14.24 -44.96 -42.59
C ILE A 264 13.04 -45.67 -43.24
N ALA A 265 12.15 -46.24 -42.42
CA ALA A 265 10.89 -46.82 -42.88
C ALA A 265 9.85 -45.79 -43.40
N GLY A 266 10.18 -44.49 -43.41
CA GLY A 266 9.35 -43.43 -43.98
C GLY A 266 8.33 -42.80 -43.02
N MET A 267 8.41 -43.08 -41.72
CA MET A 267 7.47 -42.49 -40.73
C MET A 267 7.63 -40.97 -40.61
N ARG A 268 6.50 -40.27 -40.50
CA ARG A 268 6.42 -38.81 -40.36
C ARG A 268 6.69 -38.38 -38.92
N PHE A 269 6.96 -37.08 -38.71
CA PHE A 269 7.34 -36.53 -37.40
C PHE A 269 6.35 -36.86 -36.27
N ILE A 270 5.04 -36.72 -36.50
CA ILE A 270 4.00 -37.02 -35.51
C ILE A 270 3.92 -38.52 -35.22
N GLU A 271 4.13 -39.37 -36.21
CA GLU A 271 4.14 -40.83 -36.01
C GLU A 271 5.35 -41.27 -35.19
N LEU A 272 6.49 -40.58 -35.34
CA LEU A 272 7.72 -40.84 -34.58
C LEU A 272 7.64 -40.35 -33.13
N HIS A 273 7.06 -39.18 -32.90
CA HIS A 273 7.16 -38.47 -31.62
C HIS A 273 5.81 -38.23 -30.92
N GLY A 274 4.70 -38.70 -31.49
CA GLY A 274 3.35 -38.43 -31.00
C GLY A 274 3.09 -38.95 -29.59
N SER A 275 3.58 -40.15 -29.26
CA SER A 275 3.45 -40.71 -27.90
C SER A 275 4.15 -39.82 -26.87
N TYR A 276 5.39 -39.41 -27.16
CA TYR A 276 6.15 -38.50 -26.31
C TYR A 276 5.47 -37.14 -26.15
N LEU A 277 4.95 -36.57 -27.24
CA LEU A 277 4.17 -35.33 -27.18
C LEU A 277 2.91 -35.49 -26.32
N GLY A 278 2.22 -36.63 -26.41
CA GLY A 278 1.06 -36.96 -25.58
C GLY A 278 1.42 -37.01 -24.10
N GLU A 279 2.54 -37.64 -23.73
CA GLU A 279 3.04 -37.68 -22.35
C GLU A 279 3.38 -36.29 -21.80
N GLN A 280 3.99 -35.43 -22.65
CA GLN A 280 4.31 -34.06 -22.28
C GLN A 280 3.05 -33.20 -22.09
N VAL A 281 2.02 -33.40 -22.92
CA VAL A 281 0.70 -32.79 -22.72
C VAL A 281 0.07 -33.29 -21.42
N GLY A 282 0.10 -34.59 -21.14
CA GLY A 282 -0.42 -35.17 -19.90
C GLY A 282 0.27 -34.58 -18.66
N SER A 283 1.60 -34.51 -18.67
CA SER A 283 2.39 -33.89 -17.59
C SER A 283 2.04 -32.40 -17.39
N ALA A 284 1.90 -31.66 -18.49
CA ALA A 284 1.51 -30.25 -18.43
C ALA A 284 0.11 -30.05 -17.86
N LEU A 285 -0.85 -30.93 -18.17
CA LEU A 285 -2.21 -30.89 -17.61
C LEU A 285 -2.24 -31.17 -16.10
N VAL A 286 -1.40 -32.09 -15.62
CA VAL A 286 -1.23 -32.32 -14.17
C VAL A 286 -0.68 -31.06 -13.50
N GLY A 287 0.35 -30.45 -14.09
CA GLY A 287 0.89 -29.17 -13.63
C GLY A 287 -0.15 -28.05 -13.64
N MET A 288 -1.02 -28.02 -14.64
CA MET A 288 -2.14 -27.07 -14.73
C MET A 288 -3.11 -27.20 -13.55
N GLY A 289 -3.47 -28.43 -13.17
CA GLY A 289 -4.37 -28.68 -12.04
C GLY A 289 -3.82 -28.10 -10.74
N LEU A 290 -2.53 -28.33 -10.47
CA LEU A 290 -1.83 -27.75 -9.33
C LEU A 290 -1.77 -26.22 -9.40
N ALA A 291 -1.44 -25.67 -10.58
CA ALA A 291 -1.39 -24.23 -10.78
C ALA A 291 -2.76 -23.57 -10.56
N MET A 292 -3.85 -24.16 -11.07
CA MET A 292 -5.22 -23.66 -10.83
C MET A 292 -5.59 -23.72 -9.35
N PHE A 293 -5.21 -24.80 -8.65
CA PHE A 293 -5.47 -24.93 -7.23
C PHE A 293 -4.82 -23.79 -6.42
N MET A 294 -3.59 -23.41 -6.79
CA MET A 294 -2.82 -22.34 -6.12
C MET A 294 -3.26 -20.93 -6.54
N THR A 295 -3.39 -20.66 -7.84
CA THR A 295 -3.67 -19.30 -8.35
C THR A 295 -5.13 -18.92 -8.32
N LYS A 296 -6.04 -19.91 -8.21
CA LYS A 296 -7.49 -19.76 -8.40
C LYS A 296 -7.86 -19.10 -9.75
N SER A 297 -6.95 -19.10 -10.72
CA SER A 297 -7.13 -18.47 -12.03
C SER A 297 -6.86 -19.46 -13.15
N VAL A 298 -7.90 -19.79 -13.90
CA VAL A 298 -7.81 -20.68 -15.07
C VAL A 298 -6.94 -20.07 -16.15
N ILE A 299 -7.05 -18.75 -16.37
CA ILE A 299 -6.33 -18.03 -17.44
C ILE A 299 -4.82 -18.08 -17.21
N VAL A 300 -4.38 -17.82 -15.98
CA VAL A 300 -2.95 -17.86 -15.62
C VAL A 300 -2.39 -19.27 -15.81
N SER A 301 -3.09 -20.29 -15.30
CA SER A 301 -2.66 -21.68 -15.43
C SER A 301 -2.63 -22.17 -16.87
N LEU A 302 -3.60 -21.76 -17.69
CA LEU A 302 -3.62 -22.05 -19.12
C LEU A 302 -2.44 -21.39 -19.83
N GLY A 303 -2.14 -20.12 -19.51
CA GLY A 303 -1.01 -19.40 -20.07
C GLY A 303 0.33 -20.12 -19.84
N VAL A 304 0.55 -20.65 -18.63
CA VAL A 304 1.76 -21.43 -18.29
C VAL A 304 1.84 -22.70 -19.13
N VAL A 305 0.74 -23.47 -19.23
CA VAL A 305 0.72 -24.72 -20.02
C VAL A 305 1.04 -24.46 -21.49
N VAL A 306 0.40 -23.45 -22.08
CA VAL A 306 0.64 -23.08 -23.48
C VAL A 306 2.12 -22.73 -23.69
N ALA A 307 2.71 -21.93 -22.79
CA ALA A 307 4.13 -21.58 -22.87
C ALA A 307 5.06 -22.81 -22.80
N LEU A 308 4.78 -23.75 -21.90
CA LEU A 308 5.56 -24.99 -21.78
C LEU A 308 5.42 -25.90 -23.00
N LEU A 309 4.22 -26.03 -23.56
CA LEU A 309 4.00 -26.83 -24.76
C LEU A 309 4.67 -26.23 -25.99
N ILE A 310 4.64 -24.90 -26.14
CA ILE A 310 5.38 -24.20 -27.21
C ILE A 310 6.88 -24.45 -27.06
N ASN A 311 7.42 -24.30 -25.85
CA ASN A 311 8.84 -24.57 -25.58
C ASN A 311 9.20 -26.02 -25.92
N ASN A 312 8.43 -26.98 -25.42
CA ASN A 312 8.64 -28.40 -25.68
C ASN A 312 8.59 -28.73 -27.19
N TRP A 313 7.61 -28.19 -27.90
CA TRP A 313 7.48 -28.36 -29.35
C TRP A 313 8.70 -27.79 -30.10
N MET A 314 9.19 -26.61 -29.71
CA MET A 314 10.37 -26.01 -30.30
C MET A 314 11.64 -26.84 -30.03
N LEU A 315 11.82 -27.33 -28.80
CA LEU A 315 12.95 -28.17 -28.40
C LEU A 315 12.97 -29.49 -29.16
N LEU A 316 11.84 -30.19 -29.19
CA LEU A 316 11.68 -31.47 -29.90
C LEU A 316 12.01 -31.33 -31.39
N ASN A 317 11.49 -30.27 -32.04
CA ASN A 317 11.79 -30.00 -33.45
C ASN A 317 13.27 -29.72 -33.70
N LYS A 318 13.92 -28.93 -32.83
CA LYS A 318 15.36 -28.65 -32.93
C LYS A 318 16.18 -29.93 -32.81
N GLN A 319 15.86 -30.78 -31.83
CA GLN A 319 16.58 -32.02 -31.62
C GLN A 319 16.31 -33.05 -32.72
N ALA A 320 15.09 -33.16 -33.23
CA ALA A 320 14.74 -34.04 -34.36
C ALA A 320 15.55 -33.71 -35.62
N LYS A 321 15.67 -32.42 -35.96
CA LYS A 321 16.51 -31.93 -37.08
C LYS A 321 17.99 -32.21 -36.86
N LYS A 322 18.48 -32.06 -35.62
CA LYS A 322 19.86 -32.38 -35.27
C LYS A 322 20.14 -33.88 -35.44
N ALA A 323 19.25 -34.73 -34.95
CA ALA A 323 19.36 -36.18 -35.08
C ALA A 323 19.33 -36.63 -36.55
N GLU A 324 18.50 -36.00 -37.38
CA GLU A 324 18.42 -36.25 -38.81
C GLU A 324 19.75 -35.99 -39.53
N LYS A 325 20.35 -34.82 -39.30
CA LYS A 325 21.64 -34.46 -39.89
C LYS A 325 22.74 -35.46 -39.53
N ILE A 326 22.77 -35.91 -38.28
CA ILE A 326 23.74 -36.91 -37.80
C ILE A 326 23.51 -38.25 -38.51
N GLN A 327 22.26 -38.71 -38.60
CA GLN A 327 21.93 -39.97 -39.27
C GLN A 327 22.30 -39.94 -40.77
N LEU A 328 21.99 -38.85 -41.47
CA LEU A 328 22.34 -38.68 -42.88
C LEU A 328 23.86 -38.65 -43.10
N SER A 329 24.64 -38.04 -42.19
CA SER A 329 26.11 -38.09 -42.26
C SER A 329 26.62 -39.53 -42.18
N VAL A 330 26.15 -40.28 -41.19
CA VAL A 330 26.55 -41.68 -40.96
C VAL A 330 26.16 -42.58 -42.14
N LEU A 331 24.94 -42.42 -42.67
CA LEU A 331 24.46 -43.18 -43.84
C LEU A 331 25.24 -42.88 -45.12
N ASN A 332 25.71 -41.64 -45.27
CA ASN A 332 26.54 -41.22 -46.41
C ASN A 332 28.04 -41.51 -46.21
N GLY A 333 28.43 -42.21 -45.14
CA GLY A 333 29.81 -42.59 -44.86
C GLY A 333 30.74 -41.43 -44.50
N ARG A 334 30.19 -40.33 -43.96
CA ARG A 334 30.92 -39.11 -43.56
C ARG A 334 31.02 -38.93 -42.06
#